data_AF-A0A7Y5LBK2-F1
#
_entry.id   AF-A0A7Y5LBK2-F1
#
_cell.length_a   1.000
_cell.length_b   1.000
_cell.length_c   1.000
_cell.angle_alpha   90.00
_cell.angle_beta   90.00
_cell.angle_gamma   90.00
#
_symmetry.space_group_name_H-M   'P 1'
#
loop_
_entity.id
_entity.type
_entity.pdbx_description
1 polymer ?
#
loop_
_entity_poly.entity_id
_entity_poly.type
_entity_poly.pdbx_seq_one_letter_code
_entity_poly.pdbx_strand_id
1 'polypeptide(L)'
;MNEKSIPADEVFVNLIRVAGEDEKIGNFIRAVLAMDAFGRMSLINSFIQEMALKGAPPEFIKAIAALRDPLLVEKIRELFPHPDSTV
;
A
#
# COMPACT_ATOMS: atom_id res chain seq x y z
N MET A 1 20.04 -8.89 18.75
CA MET A 1 19.90 -8.43 17.35
C MET A 1 18.74 -7.46 17.33
N ASN A 2 18.99 -6.17 17.08
CA ASN A 2 17.96 -5.13 17.08
C ASN A 2 17.07 -5.29 15.85
N GLU A 3 15.90 -5.87 16.03
CA GLU A 3 14.79 -5.78 15.08
C GLU A 3 14.30 -4.33 15.09
N LYS A 4 14.90 -3.48 14.25
CA LYS A 4 14.28 -2.20 13.89
C LYS A 4 13.03 -2.53 13.07
N SER A 5 11.95 -2.87 13.77
CA SER A 5 10.60 -2.71 13.21
C SER A 5 10.50 -1.25 12.81
N ILE A 6 10.54 -0.98 11.51
CA ILE A 6 10.08 0.32 11.03
C ILE A 6 8.64 0.39 11.52
N PRO A 7 8.29 1.38 12.37
CA PRO A 7 6.93 1.49 12.88
C PRO A 7 5.99 1.41 11.68
N ALA A 8 4.96 0.55 11.75
CA ALA A 8 3.98 0.41 10.67
C ALA A 8 3.44 1.80 10.23
N ASP A 9 3.41 2.74 11.18
CA ASP A 9 3.04 4.14 10.99
C ASP A 9 3.99 4.92 10.06
N GLU A 10 5.31 4.71 10.13
CA GLU A 10 6.27 5.41 9.25
C GLU A 10 6.22 4.89 7.81
N VAL A 11 6.08 3.58 7.64
CA VAL A 11 5.87 2.94 6.34
C VAL A 11 4.58 3.46 5.71
N PHE A 12 3.52 3.53 6.52
CA PHE A 12 2.22 4.01 6.10
C PHE A 12 2.22 5.49 5.71
N VAL A 13 2.78 6.37 6.55
CA VAL A 13 2.88 7.81 6.26
C VAL A 13 3.65 8.06 4.96
N ASN A 14 4.75 7.33 4.74
CA ASN A 14 5.50 7.45 3.49
C ASN A 14 4.68 6.94 2.29
N LEU A 15 3.94 5.85 2.44
CA LEU A 15 3.09 5.34 1.36
C LEU A 15 2.02 6.36 0.94
N ILE A 16 1.36 6.98 1.93
CA ILE A 16 0.35 8.01 1.70
C ILE A 16 0.96 9.28 1.11
N ARG A 17 2.14 9.70 1.56
CA ARG A 17 2.85 10.84 0.98
C ARG A 17 3.15 10.61 -0.51
N VAL A 18 3.71 9.45 -0.84
CA VAL A 18 3.99 9.07 -2.24
C VAL A 18 2.70 8.96 -3.05
N ALA A 19 1.62 8.45 -2.47
CA ALA A 19 0.30 8.41 -3.10
C ALA A 19 -0.28 9.80 -3.42
N GLY A 20 0.05 10.81 -2.62
CA GLY A 20 -0.33 12.20 -2.85
C GLY A 20 0.54 12.92 -3.88
N GLU A 21 1.79 12.47 -4.06
CA GLU A 21 2.75 13.04 -5.01
C GLU A 21 2.68 12.39 -6.40
N ASP A 22 2.33 11.10 -6.48
CA ASP A 22 2.18 10.33 -7.71
C ASP A 22 0.77 9.74 -7.83
N GLU A 23 -0.01 10.29 -8.76
CA GLU A 23 -1.40 9.92 -9.00
C GLU A 23 -1.55 8.43 -9.42
N LYS A 24 -0.56 7.84 -10.09
CA LYS A 24 -0.60 6.41 -10.44
C LYS A 24 -0.49 5.55 -9.20
N ILE A 25 0.38 5.92 -8.25
CA ILE A 25 0.54 5.22 -6.98
C ILE A 25 -0.71 5.41 -6.12
N GLY A 26 -1.29 6.61 -6.10
CA GLY A 26 -2.57 6.89 -5.45
C GLY A 26 -3.70 6.02 -5.98
N ASN A 27 -3.84 5.92 -7.30
CA ASN A 27 -4.86 5.08 -7.94
C ASN A 27 -4.64 3.59 -7.68
N PHE A 28 -3.37 3.13 -7.68
CA PHE A 28 -3.03 1.76 -7.31
C PHE A 28 -3.45 1.43 -5.87
N ILE A 29 -3.14 2.30 -4.91
CA ILE A 29 -3.51 2.08 -3.50
C ILE A 29 -5.03 2.03 -3.36
N ARG A 30 -5.77 2.93 -3.99
CA ARG A 30 -7.25 2.89 -3.98
C ARG A 30 -7.80 1.59 -4.55
N ALA A 31 -7.26 1.12 -5.69
CA ALA A 31 -7.65 -0.15 -6.28
C ALA A 31 -7.36 -1.34 -5.33
N VAL A 32 -6.19 -1.35 -4.69
CA VAL A 32 -5.82 -2.34 -3.68
C VAL A 32 -6.78 -2.35 -2.49
N LEU A 33 -7.19 -1.17 -2.02
CA LEU A 33 -8.14 -1.04 -0.92
C LEU A 33 -9.57 -1.44 -1.31
N ALA A 34 -9.94 -1.41 -2.59
CA ALA A 34 -11.26 -1.79 -3.08
C ALA A 34 -11.39 -3.30 -3.39
N MET A 35 -10.28 -4.02 -3.53
CA MET A 35 -10.27 -5.45 -3.87
C MET A 35 -10.47 -6.38 -2.67
N ASP A 36 -10.97 -7.59 -2.96
CA ASP A 36 -10.91 -8.71 -2.03
C ASP A 36 -9.46 -9.19 -1.79
N ALA A 37 -9.27 -10.10 -0.84
CA ALA A 37 -7.94 -10.56 -0.46
C ALA A 37 -7.16 -11.21 -1.62
N PHE A 38 -7.84 -11.92 -2.53
CA PHE A 38 -7.20 -12.62 -3.63
C PHE A 38 -6.78 -11.64 -4.74
N GLY A 39 -7.70 -10.79 -5.18
CA GLY A 39 -7.43 -9.77 -6.19
C GLY A 39 -6.32 -8.81 -5.74
N ARG A 40 -6.38 -8.39 -4.47
CA ARG A 40 -5.36 -7.55 -3.85
C ARG A 40 -3.97 -8.19 -3.92
N MET A 41 -3.85 -9.46 -3.52
CA MET A 41 -2.56 -10.13 -3.47
C MET A 41 -1.95 -10.28 -4.87
N SER A 42 -2.77 -10.59 -5.87
CA SER A 42 -2.33 -10.66 -7.27
C SER A 42 -1.83 -9.30 -7.78
N LEU A 43 -2.62 -8.25 -7.58
CA LEU A 43 -2.29 -6.89 -8.02
C LEU A 43 -1.00 -6.36 -7.37
N ILE A 44 -0.85 -6.56 -6.05
CA ILE A 44 0.35 -6.17 -5.31
C ILE A 44 1.59 -6.91 -5.83
N ASN A 45 1.48 -8.20 -6.12
CA ASN A 45 2.62 -8.99 -6.62
C ASN A 45 3.09 -8.50 -7.98
N SER A 46 2.16 -8.26 -8.90
CA SER A 46 2.48 -7.72 -10.22
C SER A 46 3.12 -6.34 -10.13
N PHE A 47 2.58 -5.48 -9.28
CA PHE A 47 3.11 -4.12 -9.11
C PHE A 47 4.51 -4.12 -8.47
N ILE A 48 4.76 -4.95 -7.45
CA ILE A 48 6.09 -5.08 -6.86
C ILE A 48 7.12 -5.55 -7.89
N GLN A 49 6.76 -6.54 -8.72
CA GLN A 49 7.65 -7.01 -9.78
C GLN A 49 7.96 -5.90 -10.78
N GLU A 50 6.94 -5.17 -11.22
CA GLU A 50 7.11 -4.03 -12.12
C GLU A 50 8.03 -2.96 -11.53
N MET A 51 7.82 -2.60 -10.27
CA MET A 51 8.61 -1.57 -9.58
C MET A 51 10.05 -2.02 -9.34
N ALA A 52 10.26 -3.29 -9.00
CA ALA A 52 11.60 -3.86 -8.89
C ALA A 52 12.35 -3.82 -10.23
N LEU A 53 11.67 -4.16 -11.34
CA LEU A 53 12.26 -4.05 -12.69
C LEU A 53 12.61 -2.61 -13.07
N LYS A 54 11.83 -1.64 -12.58
CA LYS A 54 12.08 -0.20 -12.77
C LYS A 54 13.13 0.38 -11.82
N GLY A 55 13.70 -0.43 -10.93
CA GLY A 55 14.72 0.02 -9.97
C GLY A 55 14.16 0.85 -8.81
N ALA A 56 12.91 0.63 -8.43
CA ALA A 56 12.31 1.33 -7.30
C ALA A 56 13.06 1.03 -5.98
N PRO A 57 13.10 2.00 -5.04
CA PRO A 57 13.77 1.81 -3.76
C PRO A 57 13.24 0.58 -2.99
N PRO A 58 14.11 -0.20 -2.32
CA PRO A 58 13.69 -1.36 -1.51
C PRO A 58 12.66 -1.01 -0.43
N GLU A 59 12.75 0.18 0.14
CA GLU A 59 11.83 0.69 1.15
C GLU A 59 10.43 0.89 0.58
N PHE A 60 10.33 1.38 -0.66
CA PHE A 60 9.06 1.52 -1.37
C PHE A 60 8.45 0.14 -1.67
N ILE A 61 9.26 -0.81 -2.15
CA ILE A 61 8.81 -2.19 -2.39
C ILE A 61 8.28 -2.84 -1.10
N LYS A 62 8.99 -2.67 0.02
CA LYS A 62 8.56 -3.18 1.33
C LYS A 62 7.24 -2.54 1.77
N ALA A 63 7.08 -1.24 1.54
CA ALA A 63 5.87 -0.52 1.90
C ALA A 63 4.65 -1.01 1.12
N ILE A 64 4.79 -1.25 -0.18
CA ILE A 64 3.74 -1.84 -1.01
C ILE A 64 3.46 -3.29 -0.61
N ALA A 65 4.49 -4.07 -0.27
CA ALA A 65 4.32 -5.44 0.19
C ALA A 65 3.53 -5.55 1.50
N ALA A 66 3.61 -4.53 2.37
CA ALA A 66 2.85 -4.47 3.62
C ALA A 66 1.34 -4.44 3.37
N LEU A 67 0.86 -3.92 2.24
CA LEU A 67 -0.56 -3.90 1.86
C LEU A 67 -1.16 -5.29 1.62
N ARG A 68 -0.34 -6.35 1.63
CA ARG A 68 -0.85 -7.73 1.60
C ARG A 68 -1.54 -8.08 2.91
N ASP A 69 -1.09 -7.50 4.02
CA ASP A 69 -1.65 -7.75 5.35
C ASP A 69 -3.10 -7.19 5.42
N PRO A 70 -4.11 -8.06 5.58
CA PRO A 70 -5.50 -7.62 5.70
C PRO A 70 -5.72 -6.69 6.89
N LEU A 71 -5.01 -6.87 8.01
CA LEU A 71 -5.16 -6.00 9.18
C LEU A 71 -4.67 -4.58 8.90
N LEU A 72 -3.59 -4.46 8.13
CA LEU A 72 -3.12 -3.16 7.67
C LEU A 72 -4.15 -2.52 6.75
N VAL A 73 -4.67 -3.26 5.76
CA VAL A 73 -5.68 -2.75 4.81
C VAL A 73 -6.93 -2.24 5.51
N GLU A 74 -7.45 -2.96 6.51
CA GLU A 74 -8.60 -2.49 7.29
C GLU A 74 -8.30 -1.21 8.05
N LYS A 75 -7.14 -1.09 8.70
CA LYS A 75 -6.72 0.18 9.33
C LYS A 75 -6.62 1.32 8.33
N ILE A 76 -6.14 1.06 7.12
CA ILE A 76 -6.06 2.08 6.08
C ILE A 76 -7.46 2.49 5.63
N ARG A 77 -8.40 1.56 5.48
CA ARG A 77 -9.80 1.86 5.13
C ARG A 77 -10.48 2.72 6.18
N GLU A 78 -10.23 2.48 7.47
CA GLU A 78 -10.74 3.32 8.56
C GLU A 78 -10.22 4.76 8.50
N LEU A 79 -8.95 4.94 8.12
CA LEU A 79 -8.30 6.26 8.02
C LEU A 79 -8.61 6.97 6.69
N PHE A 80 -8.92 6.21 5.64
CA PHE A 80 -9.29 6.69 4.30
C PHE A 80 -10.64 6.12 3.88
N PRO A 81 -11.75 6.54 4.51
CA PRO A 81 -13.07 6.17 4.03
C PRO A 81 -13.20 6.65 2.59
N HIS A 82 -13.54 5.75 1.68
CA HIS A 82 -13.89 6.14 0.31
C HIS A 82 -15.02 7.20 0.38
N PRO A 83 -14.97 8.25 -0.45
CA PRO A 83 -16.00 9.29 -0.46
C PRO A 83 -17.41 8.76 -0.77
N ASP A 84 -17.52 7.53 -1.28
CA ASP A 84 -18.80 6.88 -1.60
C ASP A 84 -19.44 6.09 -0.44
N SER A 85 -18.86 6.09 0.77
CA SER A 85 -19.50 5.49 1.96
C SER A 85 -20.48 6.43 2.68
N THR A 86 -21.17 7.29 1.93
CA THR A 86 -22.35 8.01 2.40
C THR A 86 -23.61 7.44 1.74
N VAL A 87 -24.08 6.31 2.28
CA VAL A 87 -25.50 5.90 2.21
C VAL A 87 -25.90 5.33 3.55
#